data_AF-A0A2A2WJU1-F1
#
_entry.id   AF-A0A2A2WJU1-F1
#
_cell.length_a   1.000
_cell.length_b   1.000
_cell.length_c   1.000
_cell.angle_alpha   90.00
_cell.angle_beta   90.00
_cell.angle_gamma   90.00
#
_symmetry.space_group_name_H-M   'P 1'
#
loop_
_entity.id
_entity.type
_entity.pdbx_description
1 polymer ?
#
loop_
_entity_poly.entity_id
_entity_poly.type
_entity_poly.pdbx_seq_one_letter_code
_entity_poly.pdbx_strand_id
1 'polypeptide(L)'
;MKTFFNFGLAALLLIASGCSDRADVASDPSQDVTTAAASPYAAESEPEGAMPVGQARETTEDGQQVTLVGLVGGSSEPFVEGLAAFTIVDPKVPYCADDEGCPTPWDYCCQTDAVKDNIATVKIVDDAGKPVAQDAREFLGVKELSTVVVTGKAQRDDQGNLTVAANQVFVRPGK
;
A
#
# COMPACT_ATOMS: atom_id res chain seq x y z
N MET A 1 -0.25 11.15 63.02
CA MET A 1 -0.80 12.37 63.67
C MET A 1 -0.73 13.48 62.62
N LYS A 2 -1.78 14.10 62.09
CA LYS A 2 -3.16 14.34 62.55
C LYS A 2 -4.11 14.23 61.34
N THR A 3 -5.23 13.54 61.57
CA THR A 3 -6.49 13.60 60.84
C THR A 3 -6.99 15.04 60.69
N PHE A 4 -7.72 15.37 59.61
CA PHE A 4 -9.06 15.96 59.72
C PHE A 4 -9.88 15.65 58.45
N PHE A 5 -10.99 14.99 58.73
CA PHE A 5 -12.09 14.57 57.88
C PHE A 5 -13.07 15.76 57.81
N ASN A 6 -13.60 16.10 56.64
CA ASN A 6 -14.82 16.92 56.58
C ASN A 6 -15.72 16.50 55.41
N PHE A 7 -16.86 15.97 55.83
CA PHE A 7 -18.08 15.70 55.07
C PHE A 7 -18.71 17.02 54.60
N GLY A 8 -19.22 17.05 53.37
CA GLY A 8 -19.98 18.18 52.83
C GLY A 8 -20.91 17.74 51.72
N LEU A 9 -22.04 17.14 52.11
CA LEU A 9 -23.18 16.84 51.26
C LEU A 9 -24.00 18.13 51.04
N ALA A 10 -24.19 18.55 49.80
CA ALA A 10 -25.25 19.51 49.44
C ALA A 10 -25.76 19.21 48.02
N ALA A 11 -27.07 18.99 47.94
CA ALA A 11 -27.81 18.58 46.76
C ALA A 11 -28.56 19.76 46.10
N LEU A 12 -28.91 19.54 44.82
CA LEU A 12 -30.02 20.12 44.04
C LEU A 12 -29.97 21.61 43.64
N LEU A 13 -29.99 21.87 42.32
CA LEU A 13 -31.17 22.43 41.61
C LEU A 13 -30.95 22.53 40.09
N LEU A 14 -31.97 22.06 39.35
CA LEU A 14 -32.13 22.14 37.90
C LEU A 14 -32.33 23.58 37.41
N ILE A 15 -31.72 23.93 36.27
CA ILE A 15 -32.28 24.92 35.35
C ILE A 15 -32.20 24.35 33.93
N ALA A 16 -33.36 24.09 33.35
CA ALA A 16 -33.54 23.86 31.94
C ALA A 16 -33.60 25.21 31.22
N SER A 17 -32.78 25.38 30.18
CA SER A 17 -32.98 26.38 29.14
C SER A 17 -32.67 25.71 27.81
N GLY A 18 -33.74 25.40 27.07
CA GLY A 18 -33.63 25.02 25.67
C GLY A 18 -33.33 26.23 24.80
N CYS A 19 -32.43 26.06 23.84
CA CYS A 19 -32.48 26.78 22.58
C CYS A 19 -32.69 25.74 21.48
N SER A 20 -33.84 25.85 20.82
CA SER A 20 -34.18 25.15 19.60
C SER A 20 -33.53 25.88 18.44
N ASP A 21 -32.32 25.49 18.03
CA ASP A 21 -31.82 25.84 16.71
C ASP A 21 -32.34 24.80 15.71
N ARG A 22 -33.49 25.13 15.13
CA ARG A 22 -34.03 24.48 13.95
C ARG A 22 -33.29 25.09 12.75
N ALA A 23 -32.11 24.56 12.45
CA ALA A 23 -31.52 24.73 11.12
C ALA A 23 -32.06 23.60 10.25
N ASP A 24 -32.74 23.98 9.17
CA ASP A 24 -33.26 23.10 8.14
C ASP A 24 -32.18 22.13 7.66
N VAL A 25 -32.39 20.85 7.95
CA VAL A 25 -31.70 19.74 7.30
C VAL A 25 -32.19 19.66 5.86
N ALA A 26 -31.54 20.41 4.98
CA ALA A 26 -31.48 20.04 3.58
C ALA A 26 -30.71 18.72 3.51
N SER A 27 -31.43 17.63 3.25
CA SER A 27 -30.86 16.35 2.86
C SER A 27 -30.14 16.53 1.54
N ASP A 28 -28.82 16.75 1.59
CA ASP A 28 -27.94 16.61 0.44
C ASP A 28 -27.47 15.14 0.38
N PRO A 29 -27.90 14.33 -0.59
CA PRO A 29 -27.45 12.96 -0.73
C PRO A 29 -26.11 12.97 -1.49
N SER A 30 -25.06 13.52 -0.88
CA SER A 30 -23.72 13.55 -1.46
C SER A 30 -22.64 13.71 -0.39
N GLN A 31 -22.79 13.01 0.74
CA GLN A 31 -21.68 12.79 1.67
C GLN A 31 -21.67 11.34 2.13
N ASP A 32 -21.18 10.48 1.23
CA ASP A 32 -20.58 9.21 1.62
C ASP A 32 -19.46 8.86 0.62
N VAL A 33 -18.52 9.79 0.47
CA VAL A 33 -17.14 9.40 0.15
C VAL A 33 -16.41 9.53 1.47
N THR A 34 -16.37 8.43 2.23
CA THR A 34 -15.32 8.25 3.22
C THR A 34 -14.02 8.47 2.47
N THR A 35 -13.42 9.66 2.60
CA THR A 35 -12.02 9.87 2.26
C THR A 35 -11.26 8.95 3.20
N ALA A 36 -11.03 7.70 2.77
CA ALA A 36 -10.03 6.86 3.40
C ALA A 36 -8.78 7.74 3.49
N ALA A 37 -8.30 7.97 4.71
CA ALA A 37 -7.10 8.76 4.90
C ALA A 37 -6.03 8.20 3.95
N ALA A 38 -5.55 9.03 3.03
CA ALA A 38 -4.56 8.60 2.06
C ALA A 38 -3.39 7.98 2.83
N SER A 39 -3.02 6.75 2.50
CA SER A 39 -1.91 6.09 3.17
C SER A 39 -0.67 6.98 3.10
N PRO A 40 0.12 7.11 4.18
CA PRO A 40 1.36 7.89 4.16
C PRO A 40 2.37 7.34 3.14
N TYR A 41 2.18 6.11 2.66
CA TYR A 41 3.01 5.47 1.66
C TYR A 41 2.45 5.62 0.23
N ALA A 42 1.22 6.12 0.07
CA ALA A 42 0.62 6.34 -1.24
C ALA A 42 1.07 7.68 -1.83
N ALA A 43 1.61 7.65 -3.05
CA ALA A 43 1.91 8.86 -3.80
C ALA A 43 0.63 9.46 -4.39
N GLU A 44 0.52 10.78 -4.39
CA GLU A 44 -0.59 11.50 -5.04
C GLU A 44 -0.43 11.61 -6.56
N SER A 45 0.82 11.59 -7.05
CA SER A 45 1.17 11.66 -8.47
C SER A 45 2.24 10.65 -8.83
N GLU A 46 2.29 10.21 -10.08
CA GLU A 46 3.29 9.27 -10.56
C GLU A 46 4.71 9.86 -10.44
N PRO A 47 5.65 9.19 -9.73
CA PRO A 47 7.04 9.61 -9.68
C PRO A 47 7.72 9.53 -11.05
N GLU A 48 8.55 10.51 -11.36
CA GLU A 48 9.33 10.53 -12.61
C GLU A 48 10.45 9.47 -12.61
N GLY A 49 10.94 9.14 -13.81
CA GLY A 49 12.13 8.30 -13.97
C GLY A 49 11.92 6.82 -13.62
N ALA A 50 10.67 6.34 -13.64
CA ALA A 50 10.36 4.95 -13.37
C ALA A 50 11.03 4.02 -14.39
N MET A 51 11.92 3.14 -13.91
CA MET A 51 12.56 2.11 -14.74
C MET A 51 11.83 0.77 -14.60
N PRO A 52 11.74 -0.04 -15.66
CA PRO A 52 11.11 -1.35 -15.59
C PRO A 52 11.97 -2.34 -14.79
N VAL A 53 11.32 -3.31 -14.14
CA VAL A 53 11.93 -4.23 -13.16
C VAL A 53 13.14 -4.98 -13.70
N GLY A 54 13.09 -5.51 -14.93
CA GLY A 54 14.20 -6.25 -15.51
C GLY A 54 15.44 -5.39 -15.71
N GLN A 55 15.25 -4.15 -16.18
CA GLN A 55 16.35 -3.19 -16.29
C GLN A 55 16.96 -2.87 -14.91
N ALA A 56 16.11 -2.66 -13.90
CA ALA A 56 16.58 -2.40 -12.54
C ALA A 56 17.39 -3.58 -11.98
N ARG A 57 16.94 -4.81 -12.23
CA ARG A 57 17.62 -6.01 -11.76
C ARG A 57 19.06 -6.08 -12.28
N GLU A 58 19.31 -5.68 -13.53
CA GLU A 58 20.63 -5.69 -14.16
C GLU A 58 21.52 -4.51 -13.76
N THR A 59 20.93 -3.32 -13.58
CA THR A 59 21.70 -2.06 -13.54
C THR A 59 21.80 -1.43 -12.15
N THR A 60 20.96 -1.85 -11.21
CA THR A 60 20.88 -1.21 -9.89
C THR A 60 21.86 -1.82 -8.89
N GLU A 61 22.55 -0.95 -8.17
CA GLU A 61 23.45 -1.32 -7.08
C GLU A 61 22.70 -1.46 -5.75
N ASP A 62 23.25 -2.24 -4.82
CA ASP A 62 22.68 -2.37 -3.47
C ASP A 62 22.69 -1.01 -2.74
N GLY A 63 21.58 -0.67 -2.09
CA GLY A 63 21.39 0.62 -1.40
C GLY A 63 21.07 1.81 -2.31
N GLN A 64 21.09 1.64 -3.63
CA GLN A 64 20.76 2.70 -4.58
C GLN A 64 19.29 3.14 -4.45
N GLN A 65 19.05 4.45 -4.50
CA GLN A 65 17.69 4.99 -4.61
C GLN A 65 17.15 4.74 -6.02
N VAL A 66 15.98 4.11 -6.13
CA VAL A 66 15.34 3.76 -7.39
C VAL A 66 13.85 4.11 -7.40
N THR A 67 13.32 4.27 -8.61
CA THR A 67 11.89 4.30 -8.91
C THR A 67 11.61 3.21 -9.93
N LEU A 68 10.80 2.21 -9.59
CA LEU A 68 10.49 1.07 -10.44
C LEU A 68 9.04 1.10 -10.92
N VAL A 69 8.79 0.63 -12.15
CA VAL A 69 7.42 0.33 -12.62
C VAL A 69 7.26 -1.17 -12.84
N GLY A 70 6.15 -1.73 -12.37
CA GLY A 70 5.81 -3.14 -12.55
C GLY A 70 4.33 -3.43 -12.30
N LEU A 71 3.90 -4.63 -12.64
CA LEU A 71 2.57 -5.15 -12.32
C LEU A 71 2.66 -6.07 -11.11
N VAL A 72 1.74 -5.93 -10.16
CA VAL A 72 1.69 -6.84 -9.01
C VAL A 72 1.38 -8.27 -9.49
N GLY A 73 2.25 -9.21 -9.16
CA GLY A 73 2.19 -10.58 -9.67
C GLY A 73 3.53 -11.32 -9.58
N GLY A 74 3.66 -12.41 -10.34
CA GLY A 74 4.84 -13.28 -10.39
C GLY A 74 4.73 -14.56 -9.55
N SER A 75 3.63 -14.72 -8.81
CA SER A 75 3.27 -15.95 -8.09
C SER A 75 1.74 -16.01 -7.95
N SER A 76 1.21 -17.16 -7.54
CA SER A 76 -0.22 -17.31 -7.23
C SER A 76 -0.66 -16.44 -6.05
N GLU A 77 0.26 -16.18 -5.11
CA GLU A 77 0.07 -15.36 -3.91
C GLU A 77 1.14 -14.26 -3.88
N PRO A 78 0.97 -13.16 -4.64
CA PRO A 78 2.00 -12.13 -4.75
C PRO A 78 2.06 -11.22 -3.53
N PHE A 79 1.11 -11.32 -2.59
CA PHE A 79 1.03 -10.52 -1.37
C PHE A 79 1.45 -11.34 -0.15
N VAL A 80 2.14 -10.69 0.80
CA VAL A 80 2.47 -11.29 2.09
C VAL A 80 1.42 -10.90 3.12
N GLU A 81 0.67 -11.86 3.63
CA GLU A 81 -0.36 -11.59 4.64
C GLU A 81 0.22 -10.91 5.89
N GLY A 82 -0.44 -9.84 6.34
CA GLY A 82 -0.04 -9.08 7.53
C GLY A 82 1.21 -8.21 7.36
N LEU A 83 1.78 -8.13 6.15
CA LEU A 83 2.91 -7.27 5.83
C LEU A 83 2.64 -6.46 4.57
N ALA A 84 3.20 -5.26 4.53
CA ALA A 84 3.10 -4.38 3.39
C ALA A 84 4.16 -4.77 2.35
N ALA A 85 4.07 -6.01 1.86
CA ALA A 85 5.03 -6.58 0.94
C ALA A 85 4.32 -7.36 -0.16
N PHE A 86 4.82 -7.18 -1.38
CA PHE A 86 4.28 -7.88 -2.55
C PHE A 86 5.33 -7.97 -3.66
N THR A 87 5.14 -8.85 -4.63
CA THR A 87 6.01 -8.96 -5.80
C THR A 87 5.46 -8.17 -6.98
N ILE A 88 6.37 -7.63 -7.80
CA ILE A 88 6.05 -6.96 -9.06
C ILE A 88 6.86 -7.57 -10.21
N VAL A 89 6.24 -7.64 -11.39
CA VAL A 89 6.84 -8.14 -12.62
C VAL A 89 6.97 -7.00 -13.63
N ASP A 90 8.03 -7.04 -14.42
CA ASP A 90 8.31 -6.08 -15.50
C ASP A 90 7.12 -5.98 -16.48
N PRO A 91 6.67 -4.77 -16.86
CA PRO A 91 5.58 -4.60 -17.81
C PRO A 91 5.79 -5.24 -19.18
N LYS A 92 7.04 -5.56 -19.56
CA LYS A 92 7.33 -6.22 -20.84
C LYS A 92 6.99 -7.72 -20.83
N VAL A 93 6.87 -8.34 -19.65
CA VAL A 93 6.49 -9.76 -19.56
C VAL A 93 4.96 -9.82 -19.69
N PRO A 94 4.43 -10.48 -20.73
CA PRO A 94 2.98 -10.59 -20.88
C PRO A 94 2.44 -11.54 -19.82
N TYR A 95 1.40 -11.11 -19.10
CA TYR A 95 0.59 -12.01 -18.29
C TYR A 95 -0.32 -12.84 -19.21
N CYS A 96 -0.78 -13.98 -18.70
CA CYS A 96 -1.47 -14.97 -19.53
C CYS A 96 -2.85 -14.48 -19.97
N ALA A 97 -3.24 -14.85 -21.18
CA ALA A 97 -4.59 -14.58 -21.67
C ALA A 97 -5.60 -15.57 -21.06
N ASP A 98 -6.87 -15.16 -21.02
CA ASP A 98 -7.95 -15.96 -20.40
C ASP A 98 -8.11 -17.35 -21.06
N ASP A 99 -7.73 -17.50 -22.32
CA ASP A 99 -7.84 -18.74 -23.11
C ASP A 99 -6.62 -19.68 -22.98
N GLU A 100 -5.58 -19.27 -22.26
CA GLU A 100 -4.37 -20.09 -22.04
C GLU A 100 -4.53 -21.11 -20.89
N GLY A 101 -5.69 -21.13 -20.22
CA GLY A 101 -5.99 -22.10 -19.15
C GLY A 101 -5.25 -21.82 -17.84
N CYS A 102 -4.74 -20.60 -17.68
CA CYS A 102 -4.08 -20.11 -16.47
C CYS A 102 -5.13 -19.55 -15.49
N PRO A 103 -5.41 -20.20 -14.35
CA PRO A 103 -6.45 -19.75 -13.40
C PRO A 103 -6.14 -18.40 -12.75
N THR A 104 -4.86 -18.05 -12.70
CA THR A 104 -4.30 -16.91 -11.99
C THR A 104 -3.36 -16.16 -12.92
N PRO A 105 -3.85 -15.38 -13.91
CA PRO A 105 -3.00 -14.75 -14.94
C PRO A 105 -1.80 -13.97 -14.42
N TRP A 106 -1.92 -13.39 -13.22
CA TRP A 106 -0.85 -12.67 -12.52
C TRP A 106 0.30 -13.54 -12.02
N ASP A 107 0.18 -14.87 -12.03
CA ASP A 107 1.27 -15.79 -11.69
C ASP A 107 2.19 -16.09 -12.88
N TYR A 108 1.78 -15.66 -14.08
CA TYR A 108 2.51 -15.86 -15.33
C TYR A 108 2.82 -17.33 -15.64
N CYS A 109 1.90 -18.28 -15.40
CA CYS A 109 2.12 -19.70 -15.71
C CYS A 109 2.50 -19.99 -17.17
N CYS A 110 2.17 -19.10 -18.10
CA CYS A 110 2.56 -19.13 -19.51
C CYS A 110 3.98 -18.60 -19.79
N GLN A 111 4.61 -17.88 -18.85
CA GLN A 111 5.86 -17.12 -19.05
C GLN A 111 6.85 -17.26 -17.86
N THR A 112 6.82 -18.39 -17.13
CA THR A 112 7.57 -18.56 -15.87
C THR A 112 9.08 -18.34 -16.01
N ASP A 113 9.67 -18.65 -17.17
CA ASP A 113 11.10 -18.42 -17.40
C ASP A 113 11.44 -16.94 -17.56
N ALA A 114 10.57 -16.16 -18.22
CA ALA A 114 10.75 -14.72 -18.34
C ALA A 114 10.61 -14.02 -16.98
N VAL A 115 9.74 -14.49 -16.09
CA VAL A 115 9.53 -13.88 -14.77
C VAL A 115 10.80 -13.89 -13.91
N LYS A 116 11.61 -14.96 -13.96
CA LYS A 116 12.81 -15.12 -13.11
C LYS A 116 13.77 -13.93 -13.18
N ASP A 117 13.93 -13.34 -14.36
CA ASP A 117 14.83 -12.20 -14.58
C ASP A 117 14.13 -10.84 -14.53
N ASN A 118 12.81 -10.83 -14.30
CA ASN A 118 11.96 -9.66 -14.45
C ASN A 118 11.03 -9.45 -13.25
N ILE A 119 11.37 -10.02 -12.09
CA ILE A 119 10.60 -9.90 -10.85
C ILE A 119 11.40 -9.19 -9.76
N ALA A 120 10.71 -8.40 -8.95
CA ALA A 120 11.25 -7.79 -7.74
C ALA A 120 10.26 -7.90 -6.59
N THR A 121 10.78 -7.97 -5.36
CA THR A 121 9.98 -7.86 -4.15
C THR A 121 9.90 -6.40 -3.73
N VAL A 122 8.71 -5.91 -3.43
CA VAL A 122 8.48 -4.62 -2.80
C VAL A 122 8.22 -4.87 -1.32
N LYS A 123 8.93 -4.17 -0.44
CA LYS A 123 8.68 -4.15 1.00
C LYS A 123 8.51 -2.69 1.42
N ILE A 124 7.32 -2.31 1.82
CA ILE A 124 7.06 -0.96 2.31
C ILE A 124 7.59 -0.86 3.73
N VAL A 125 8.41 0.16 3.98
CA VAL A 125 9.10 0.37 5.24
C VAL A 125 8.73 1.72 5.86
N ASP A 126 8.74 1.78 7.18
CA ASP A 126 8.63 3.02 7.94
C ASP A 126 9.92 3.85 7.89
N ASP A 127 9.91 5.02 8.55
CA ASP A 127 11.07 5.92 8.62
C ASP A 127 12.31 5.29 9.28
N ALA A 128 12.12 4.23 10.06
CA ALA A 128 13.20 3.45 10.68
C ALA A 128 13.70 2.31 9.78
N GLY A 129 13.13 2.14 8.59
CA GLY A 129 13.44 1.06 7.65
C GLY A 129 12.81 -0.28 8.04
N LYS A 130 11.85 -0.30 8.98
CA LYS A 130 11.17 -1.52 9.41
C LYS A 130 9.97 -1.79 8.49
N PRO A 131 9.74 -3.05 8.07
CA PRO A 131 8.55 -3.41 7.31
C PRO A 131 7.27 -3.04 8.04
N VAL A 132 6.33 -2.44 7.31
CA VAL A 132 5.00 -2.08 7.82
C VAL A 132 4.18 -3.35 8.03
N ALA A 133 3.67 -3.54 9.25
CA ALA A 133 2.91 -4.72 9.68
C ALA A 133 1.40 -4.56 9.41
N GLN A 134 1.06 -4.32 8.15
CA GLN A 134 -0.31 -4.23 7.65
C GLN A 134 -0.32 -4.70 6.20
N ASP A 135 -1.37 -5.37 5.77
CA ASP A 135 -1.50 -5.82 4.38
C ASP A 135 -1.56 -4.62 3.42
N ALA A 136 -0.73 -4.62 2.37
CA ALA A 136 -0.66 -3.53 1.40
C ALA A 136 -2.01 -3.27 0.69
N ARG A 137 -2.84 -4.31 0.52
CA ARG A 137 -4.14 -4.21 -0.14
C ARG A 137 -5.11 -3.31 0.61
N GLU A 138 -5.04 -3.31 1.95
CA GLU A 138 -5.96 -2.56 2.80
C GLU A 138 -5.79 -1.05 2.70
N PHE A 139 -4.56 -0.57 2.49
CA PHE A 139 -4.25 0.86 2.57
C PHE A 139 -3.73 1.46 1.27
N LEU A 140 -3.22 0.67 0.31
CA LEU A 140 -2.86 1.15 -1.03
C LEU A 140 -3.94 0.83 -2.07
N GLY A 141 -4.90 -0.06 -1.77
CA GLY A 141 -5.88 -0.52 -2.75
C GLY A 141 -5.25 -1.29 -3.92
N VAL A 142 -4.04 -1.81 -3.74
CA VAL A 142 -3.39 -2.67 -4.73
C VAL A 142 -4.10 -4.02 -4.81
N LYS A 143 -4.15 -4.55 -6.02
CA LYS A 143 -4.64 -5.90 -6.37
C LYS A 143 -3.70 -6.53 -7.38
N GLU A 144 -3.91 -7.79 -7.69
CA GLU A 144 -3.22 -8.49 -8.78
C GLU A 144 -3.33 -7.70 -10.09
N LEU A 145 -2.25 -7.69 -10.88
CA LEU A 145 -2.09 -6.91 -12.12
C LEU A 145 -2.20 -5.39 -11.97
N SER A 146 -2.31 -4.85 -10.74
CA SER A 146 -2.19 -3.40 -10.55
C SER A 146 -0.83 -2.94 -11.04
N THR A 147 -0.82 -1.93 -11.91
CA THR A 147 0.43 -1.28 -12.30
C THR A 147 0.82 -0.30 -11.21
N VAL A 148 1.99 -0.49 -10.62
CA VAL A 148 2.52 0.35 -9.55
C VAL A 148 3.83 0.99 -9.97
N VAL A 149 4.05 2.21 -9.50
CA VAL A 149 5.34 2.89 -9.55
C VAL A 149 5.85 3.04 -8.11
N VAL A 150 6.99 2.44 -7.81
CA VAL A 150 7.50 2.26 -6.45
C VAL A 150 8.82 2.98 -6.31
N THR A 151 8.93 3.89 -5.35
CA THR A 151 10.17 4.57 -5.01
C THR A 151 10.71 4.01 -3.69
N GLY A 152 12.02 3.73 -3.66
CA GLY A 152 12.66 3.15 -2.49
C GLY A 152 14.14 2.83 -2.71
N LYS A 153 14.74 2.21 -1.70
CA LYS A 153 16.13 1.72 -1.78
C LYS A 153 16.16 0.30 -2.30
N ALA A 154 16.97 0.06 -3.32
CA ALA A 154 17.23 -1.28 -3.80
C ALA A 154 18.05 -2.08 -2.78
N GLN A 155 17.73 -3.36 -2.69
CA GLN A 155 18.39 -4.34 -1.83
C GLN A 155 18.58 -5.64 -2.61
N ARG A 156 19.69 -6.32 -2.38
CA ARG A 156 19.91 -7.69 -2.84
C ARG A 156 19.74 -8.66 -1.67
N ASP A 157 18.96 -9.71 -1.88
CA ASP A 157 18.94 -10.83 -0.94
C ASP A 157 20.14 -11.77 -1.19
N ASP A 158 20.28 -12.79 -0.36
CA ASP A 158 21.38 -13.78 -0.44
C ASP A 158 21.39 -14.57 -1.76
N GLN A 159 20.28 -14.55 -2.51
CA GLN A 159 20.14 -15.19 -3.82
C GLN A 159 20.31 -14.20 -4.99
N GLY A 160 20.58 -12.92 -4.69
CA GLY A 160 20.73 -11.85 -5.66
C GLY A 160 19.41 -11.29 -6.21
N ASN A 161 18.26 -11.68 -5.64
CA ASN A 161 16.97 -11.15 -6.06
C ASN A 161 16.86 -9.67 -5.67
N LEU A 162 16.19 -8.90 -6.52
CA LEU A 162 15.94 -7.49 -6.25
C LEU A 162 14.78 -7.35 -5.25
N THR A 163 15.05 -6.67 -4.15
CA THR A 163 14.04 -6.14 -3.22
C THR A 163 14.10 -4.62 -3.24
N VAL A 164 12.96 -3.95 -3.12
CA VAL A 164 12.90 -2.50 -2.89
C VAL A 164 12.33 -2.26 -1.50
N ALA A 165 13.12 -1.66 -0.63
CA ALA A 165 12.65 -1.05 0.61
C ALA A 165 11.96 0.27 0.25
N ALA A 166 10.65 0.18 0.02
CA ALA A 166 9.81 1.23 -0.52
C ALA A 166 9.33 2.17 0.57
N ASN A 167 9.42 3.48 0.32
CA ASN A 167 8.83 4.51 1.16
C ASN A 167 7.62 5.18 0.48
N GLN A 168 7.45 4.97 -0.84
CA GLN A 168 6.37 5.55 -1.61
C GLN A 168 5.92 4.62 -2.74
N VAL A 169 4.61 4.50 -2.93
CA VAL A 169 3.97 3.70 -3.98
C VAL A 169 2.88 4.52 -4.64
N PHE A 170 2.95 4.67 -5.96
CA PHE A 170 1.87 5.18 -6.78
C PHE A 170 1.16 4.00 -7.44
N VAL A 171 -0.16 3.90 -7.29
CA VAL A 171 -0.97 2.92 -8.03
C VAL A 171 -1.53 3.62 -9.26
N ARG A 172 -1.12 3.20 -10.46
CA ARG A 172 -1.68 3.78 -11.69
C ARG A 172 -3.18 3.46 -11.77
N PRO A 173 -4.02 4.42 -12.19
CA PRO A 173 -5.43 4.14 -12.45
C PRO A 173 -5.56 2.97 -13.42
N GLY A 174 -6.43 2.01 -13.09
CA GLY A 174 -6.75 0.91 -13.99
C GLY A 174 -7.33 1.43 -15.32
N LYS A 175 -7.12 0.67 -16.39
CA LYS A 175 -7.91 0.84 -17.62
C LYS A 175 -9.32 0.31 -17.44
#